data_AF-A0A367R5N7-F1
#
_entry.id   AF-A0A367R5N7-F1
#
_cell.length_a   1.000
_cell.length_b   1.000
_cell.length_c   1.000
_cell.angle_alpha   90.00
_cell.angle_beta   90.00
_cell.angle_gamma   90.00
#
_symmetry.space_group_name_H-M   'P 1'
#
loop_
_entity.id
_entity.type
_entity.pdbx_description
1 polymer ?
#
loop_
_entity_poly.entity_id
_entity_poly.type
_entity_poly.pdbx_seq_one_letter_code
_entity_poly.pdbx_strand_id
1 'polypeptide(L)' 'MVSLADKLHNSRSLLADCQKCGDVIWTNFSAGREKTLWFYQSLVQVYQQTGSDWMTQEIERVVNQLCQENPA' A
#
# COMPACT_ATOMS: atom_id res chain seq x y z
N MET A 1 -5.30 -16.96 -0.63
CA MET A 1 -5.93 -15.96 0.28
C MET A 1 -5.05 -15.54 1.47
N VAL A 2 -3.97 -16.26 1.83
CA VAL A 2 -3.04 -15.81 2.92
C VAL A 2 -2.18 -14.61 2.50
N SER A 3 -1.62 -14.63 1.29
CA SER A 3 -0.74 -13.54 0.81
C SER A 3 -1.46 -12.19 0.66
N LEU A 4 -2.71 -12.17 0.17
CA LEU A 4 -3.50 -10.93 0.07
C LEU A 4 -3.78 -10.34 1.45
N ALA A 5 -4.14 -11.16 2.43
CA ALA A 5 -4.38 -10.71 3.80
C ALA A 5 -3.12 -10.12 4.44
N ASP A 6 -1.95 -10.75 4.26
CA ASP A 6 -0.65 -10.22 4.68
C ASP A 6 -0.35 -8.87 4.02
N LYS A 7 -0.51 -8.76 2.70
CA LYS A 7 -0.25 -7.51 1.97
C LYS A 7 -1.21 -6.40 2.37
N LEU A 8 -2.49 -6.69 2.56
CA LEU A 8 -3.47 -5.72 3.04
C LEU A 8 -3.11 -5.21 4.43
N HIS A 9 -2.72 -6.09 5.36
CA HIS A 9 -2.27 -5.68 6.68
C HIS A 9 -1.03 -4.77 6.59
N ASN A 10 -0.03 -5.17 5.81
CA ASN A 10 1.19 -4.39 5.60
C ASN A 10 0.91 -3.00 4.99
N SER A 11 0.02 -2.91 4.00
CA SER A 11 -0.38 -1.62 3.41
C SER A 11 -1.10 -0.72 4.42
N ARG A 12 -1.96 -1.28 5.28
CA ARG A 12 -2.68 -0.51 6.32
C ARG A 12 -1.72 0.03 7.39
N SER A 13 -0.79 -0.81 7.85
CA SER A 13 0.25 -0.39 8.80
C SER A 13 1.10 0.73 8.19
N LEU A 14 1.54 0.57 6.94
CA LEU A 14 2.29 1.60 6.22
C LEU A 14 1.52 2.93 6.12
N LEU A 15 0.23 2.89 5.81
CA LEU A 15 -0.61 4.09 5.75
C LEU A 15 -0.72 4.77 7.11
N ALA A 16 -0.92 4.01 8.18
CA ALA A 16 -0.99 4.55 9.53
C ALA A 16 0.34 5.16 9.98
N ASP A 17 1.47 4.55 9.62
CA ASP A 17 2.80 5.10 9.90
C ASP A 17 3.07 6.35 9.07
N CYS A 18 2.68 6.36 7.79
CA CYS A 18 2.77 7.55 6.92
C CYS A 18 1.98 8.72 7.51
N GLN A 19 0.76 8.48 8.00
CA GLN A 19 -0.07 9.51 8.65
C GLN A 19 0.52 10.05 9.95
N LYS A 20 1.26 9.22 10.70
CA LYS A 20 1.84 9.62 11.99
C LYS A 20 3.20 10.32 11.85
N CYS A 21 4.03 9.84 10.94
CA CYS A 21 5.43 10.22 10.84
C CYS A 21 5.76 10.99 9.55
N GLY A 22 4.82 11.08 8.60
CA GLY A 22 5.02 11.74 7.32
C GLY A 22 6.13 11.09 6.49
N ASP A 23 6.86 11.90 5.73
CA ASP A 23 7.84 11.39 4.76
C ASP A 23 9.06 10.67 5.40
N VAL A 24 9.27 10.82 6.71
CA VAL A 24 10.33 10.11 7.47
C VAL A 24 10.19 8.60 7.35
N ILE A 25 8.98 8.05 7.19
CA ILE A 25 8.84 6.60 7.05
C ILE A 25 9.56 6.07 5.81
N TRP A 26 9.66 6.88 4.75
CA TRP A 26 10.25 6.46 3.48
C TRP A 26 11.77 6.34 3.55
N THR A 27 12.43 6.97 4.54
CA THR A 27 13.87 6.77 4.74
C THR A 27 14.21 5.35 5.22
N ASN A 28 13.24 4.64 5.80
CA ASN A 28 13.41 3.24 6.21
C ASN A 28 13.26 2.26 5.04
N PHE A 29 12.75 2.72 3.89
CA PHE A 29 12.63 1.90 2.69
C PHE A 29 13.80 2.17 1.75
N SER A 30 14.69 1.19 1.57
CA SER A 30 15.85 1.32 0.66
C SER A 30 15.47 1.63 -0.79
N ALA A 31 14.24 1.29 -1.19
CA ALA A 31 13.71 1.58 -2.52
C ALA A 31 13.16 3.02 -2.68
N GLY A 32 12.91 3.72 -1.57
CA GLY A 32 12.23 5.00 -1.54
C GLY A 32 10.72 4.89 -1.74
N ARG A 33 10.04 6.04 -1.65
CA ARG A 33 8.58 6.17 -1.77
C ARG A 33 8.05 5.68 -3.11
N GLU A 34 8.55 6.22 -4.21
CA GLU A 34 8.01 5.95 -5.55
C GLU A 34 8.05 4.47 -5.93
N LYS A 35 9.19 3.79 -5.69
CA LYS A 35 9.31 2.35 -5.99
C LYS A 35 8.43 1.50 -5.08
N THR A 36 8.27 1.89 -3.82
CA THR A 36 7.39 1.19 -2.89
C THR A 36 5.93 1.33 -3.32
N LEU A 37 5.49 2.54 -3.70
CA LEU A 37 4.14 2.78 -4.20
C LEU A 37 3.89 2.03 -5.52
N TRP A 38 4.84 2.07 -6.46
CA TRP A 38 4.75 1.32 -7.72
C TRP A 38 4.63 -0.20 -7.47
N PHE A 39 5.37 -0.74 -6.51
CA PHE A 39 5.29 -2.15 -6.14
C PHE A 39 3.90 -2.51 -5.59
N TYR A 40 3.35 -1.70 -4.70
CA TYR A 40 2.00 -1.92 -4.18
C TYR A 40 0.91 -1.77 -5.24
N GLN A 41 1.03 -0.79 -6.15
CA GLN A 41 0.11 -0.66 -7.30
C GLN A 41 0.16 -1.89 -8.22
N SER A 42 1.37 -2.39 -8.52
CA SER A 42 1.54 -3.61 -9.32
C SER A 42 0.92 -4.83 -8.64
N LEU A 43 1.04 -4.94 -7.31
CA LEU A 43 0.38 -5.98 -6.51
C LEU A 43 -1.15 -5.90 -6.61
N VAL A 44 -1.72 -4.70 -6.50
CA VAL A 44 -3.18 -4.49 -6.66
C VAL A 44 -3.64 -4.99 -8.02
N GLN A 45 -2.93 -4.65 -9.10
CA GLN A 45 -3.27 -5.13 -10.45
C GLN A 45 -3.26 -6.65 -10.56
N VAL A 46 -2.29 -7.33 -9.95
CA VAL A 46 -2.23 -8.80 -9.92
C VAL A 46 -3.39 -9.38 -9.12
N TYR A 47 -3.70 -8.83 -7.95
CA TYR A 47 -4.81 -9.33 -7.14
C TYR A 47 -6.19 -9.10 -7.79
N GLN A 48 -6.36 -8.00 -8.53
CA GLN A 48 -7.57 -7.73 -9.32
C GLN A 48 -7.80 -8.77 -10.41
N GLN A 49 -6.75 -9.38 -10.97
CA GLN A 49 -6.89 -10.47 -11.94
C GLN A 49 -7.37 -11.77 -11.30
N THR A 50 -7.12 -11.96 -10.00
CA THR A 50 -7.51 -13.18 -9.28
C THR A 50 -8.94 -13.15 -8.73
N GLY A 51 -9.59 -11.99 -8.64
CA GLY A 51 -10.96 -11.85 -8.18
C GLY A 51 -11.30 -10.44 -7.67
N SER A 52 -12.59 -10.15 -7.51
CA SER A 52 -13.11 -8.86 -7.02
C SER A 52 -13.79 -9.03 -5.66
N ASP A 53 -13.07 -9.61 -4.70
CA ASP A 53 -13.54 -9.75 -3.33
C ASP A 53 -13.29 -8.46 -2.53
N TRP A 54 -13.93 -8.34 -1.37
CA TRP A 54 -13.78 -7.19 -0.48
C TRP A 54 -12.30 -6.89 -0.13
N MET A 55 -11.44 -7.92 -0.03
CA MET A 55 -10.02 -7.74 0.28
C MET A 55 -9.26 -7.06 -0.86
N THR A 56 -9.59 -7.39 -2.11
CA THR A 56 -8.97 -6.79 -3.31
C THR A 56 -9.37 -5.32 -3.44
N GLN A 57 -10.64 -5.01 -3.16
CA GLN A 57 -11.13 -3.63 -3.14
C GLN A 57 -10.48 -2.82 -2.00
N GLU A 58 -10.32 -3.44 -0.84
CA GLU A 58 -9.75 -2.76 0.32
C GLU A 58 -8.25 -2.49 0.16
N ILE A 59 -7.46 -3.42 -0.40
CA ILE A 59 -6.05 -3.15 -0.67
C ILE A 59 -5.87 -2.06 -1.72
N GLU A 60 -6.72 -2.03 -2.76
CA GLU A 60 -6.75 -0.93 -3.73
C GLU A 60 -7.02 0.42 -3.04
N ARG A 61 -8.04 0.48 -2.18
CA ARG A 61 -8.38 1.71 -1.44
C ARG A 61 -7.21 2.21 -0.61
N VAL A 62 -6.55 1.33 0.13
CA VAL A 62 -5.41 1.68 1.00
C VAL A 62 -4.20 2.14 0.17
N VAL A 63 -3.90 1.47 -0.93
CA VAL A 63 -2.78 1.85 -1.83
C VAL A 63 -3.06 3.19 -2.51
N ASN A 64 -4.30 3.47 -2.89
CA ASN A 64 -4.68 4.77 -3.42
C ASN A 64 -4.52 5.88 -2.38
N GLN A 65 -4.87 5.64 -1.12
CA GLN A 65 -4.63 6.59 -0.03
C GLN A 65 -3.13 6.84 0.18
N LEU A 66 -2.29 5.81 0.17
CA LEU A 66 -0.83 5.94 0.25
C LEU A 66 -0.24 6.78 -0.90
N CYS A 67 -0.83 6.73 -2.09
CA CYS A 67 -0.41 7.55 -3.22
C CYS A 67 -0.85 9.01 -3.10
N GLN A 68 -1.99 9.26 -2.45
CA GLN A 68 -2.58 10.59 -2.26
C GLN A 68 -2.09 11.31 -1.00
N GLU A 69 -1.47 10.62 -0.05
CA GLU A 69 -0.81 11.23 1.11
C GLU A 69 0.19 12.30 0.64
N ASN A 70 -0.24 13.55 0.68
CA ASN A 70 0.55 14.71 0.26
C ASN A 70 1.52 15.05 1.40
N PRO A 71 2.83 15.25 1.13
CA PRO A 71 3.74 15.76 2.15
C PRO A 71 3.21 17.14 2.59
N ALA A 72 2.91 17.29 3.88
CA ALA A 72 2.66 18.59 4.48
C ALA A 72 3.94 19.42 4.50
#